data_AF-O86670-F1
#
_entry.id   AF-O86670-F1
#
_cell.length_a   1.000
_cell.length_b   1.000
_cell.length_c   1.000
_cell.angle_alpha   90.00
_cell.angle_beta   90.00
_cell.angle_gamma   90.00
#
_symmetry.space_group_name_H-M   'P 1'
#
loop_
_entity.id
_entity.type
_entity.pdbx_description
1 polymer ?
#
loop_
_entity_poly.entity_id
_entity_poly.type
_entity_poly.pdbx_seq_one_letter_code
_entity_poly.pdbx_strand_id
1 'polypeptide(L)'
;MVGTAIRGAAAVAALTVPVVAVMAYGASAVLKLLVREERPCQGLHVRTIKTCPAPGDWSFPSNHATVSALAMAASRIWVGAHYPHDVMAGMLVGGLVAL
;
A
#
# COMPACT_ATOMS: atom_id res chain seq x y z
N MET A 1 34.32 -7.23 -14.78
CA MET A 1 33.35 -8.17 -14.18
C MET A 1 32.33 -7.47 -13.26
N VAL A 2 32.74 -6.50 -12.41
CA VAL A 2 31.81 -5.73 -11.54
C VAL A 2 30.74 -4.94 -12.32
N GLY A 3 31.11 -4.30 -13.44
CA GLY A 3 30.17 -3.48 -14.23
C GLY A 3 29.10 -4.26 -15.01
N THR A 4 29.29 -5.54 -15.29
CA THR A 4 28.27 -6.41 -15.91
C THR A 4 27.27 -6.92 -14.87
N ALA A 5 27.73 -7.21 -13.65
CA ALA A 5 26.86 -7.60 -12.54
C ALA A 5 25.91 -6.48 -12.10
N ILE A 6 26.40 -5.23 -12.02
CA ILE A 6 25.56 -4.05 -11.69
C ILE A 6 24.51 -3.81 -12.78
N ARG A 7 24.87 -3.94 -14.06
CA ARG A 7 23.92 -3.81 -15.19
C ARG A 7 22.87 -4.93 -15.21
N GLY A 8 23.28 -6.16 -14.87
CA GLY A 8 22.37 -7.29 -14.73
C GLY A 8 21.35 -7.09 -13.60
N ALA A 9 21.81 -6.69 -12.41
CA ALA A 9 20.93 -6.39 -11.28
C ALA A 9 19.95 -5.25 -11.58
N ALA A 10 20.41 -4.18 -12.26
CA ALA A 10 19.56 -3.08 -12.68
C ALA A 10 18.48 -3.52 -13.69
N ALA A 11 18.82 -4.38 -14.66
CA ALA A 11 17.87 -4.90 -15.63
C ALA A 11 16.80 -5.80 -14.99
N VAL A 12 17.20 -6.66 -14.06
CA VAL A 12 16.27 -7.51 -13.31
C VAL A 12 15.34 -6.65 -12.43
N ALA A 13 15.86 -5.64 -11.73
CA ALA A 13 15.06 -4.73 -10.93
C ALA A 13 14.07 -3.92 -11.78
N ALA A 14 14.48 -3.46 -12.96
CA ALA A 14 13.64 -2.66 -13.87
C ALA A 14 12.36 -3.39 -14.30
N LEU A 15 12.38 -4.72 -14.37
CA LEU A 15 11.21 -5.54 -14.70
C LEU A 15 10.49 -6.06 -13.46
N THR A 16 11.23 -6.51 -12.45
CA THR A 16 10.64 -7.15 -11.26
C THR A 16 9.86 -6.15 -10.41
N VAL A 17 10.39 -4.94 -10.20
CA VAL A 17 9.74 -3.90 -9.39
C VAL A 17 8.34 -3.54 -9.90
N PRO A 18 8.14 -3.16 -11.19
CA PRO A 18 6.79 -2.81 -11.66
C PRO A 18 5.84 -4.01 -11.64
N VAL A 19 6.31 -5.23 -11.93
CA VAL A 19 5.48 -6.44 -11.86
C VAL A 19 4.98 -6.68 -10.43
N VAL A 20 5.88 -6.66 -9.45
CA VAL A 20 5.52 -6.83 -8.03
C VAL A 20 4.58 -5.72 -7.58
N ALA A 21 4.82 -4.47 -7.97
CA ALA A 21 3.95 -3.35 -7.61
C ALA A 21 2.52 -3.51 -8.18
N VAL A 22 2.39 -3.93 -9.45
CA VAL A 22 1.09 -4.19 -10.08
C VAL A 22 0.37 -5.34 -9.39
N MET A 23 1.06 -6.44 -9.09
CA MET A 23 0.49 -7.59 -8.40
C MET A 23 0.04 -7.23 -6.98
N ALA A 24 0.84 -6.47 -6.23
CA ALA A 24 0.51 -6.02 -4.89
C ALA A 24 -0.69 -5.05 -4.88
N TYR A 25 -0.72 -4.11 -5.83
CA TYR A 25 -1.86 -3.22 -6.00
C TYR A 25 -3.13 -3.99 -6.38
N GLY A 26 -3.04 -4.94 -7.31
CA GLY A 26 -4.16 -5.78 -7.74
C GLY A 26 -4.72 -6.62 -6.59
N ALA A 27 -3.86 -7.29 -5.81
CA ALA A 27 -4.27 -8.03 -4.62
C ALA A 27 -4.99 -7.13 -3.61
N SER A 28 -4.44 -5.94 -3.35
CA SER A 28 -5.06 -4.94 -2.47
C SER A 28 -6.42 -4.45 -2.98
N ALA A 29 -6.55 -4.22 -4.30
CA ALA A 29 -7.81 -3.80 -4.91
C ALA A 29 -8.91 -4.87 -4.75
N VAL A 30 -8.56 -6.16 -4.89
CA VAL A 30 -9.49 -7.26 -4.62
C VAL A 30 -9.89 -7.27 -3.14
N LEU A 31 -8.93 -7.19 -2.23
CA LEU A 31 -9.21 -7.17 -0.78
C LEU A 31 -10.11 -6.02 -0.37
N LYS A 32 -9.93 -4.83 -0.97
CA LYS A 32 -10.81 -3.67 -0.76
C LYS A 32 -12.27 -3.97 -1.07
N LEU A 33 -12.52 -4.68 -2.17
CA LEU A 33 -13.88 -5.05 -2.58
C LEU A 33 -14.51 -6.12 -1.70
N LEU A 34 -13.69 -6.92 -1.01
CA LEU A 34 -14.13 -7.97 -0.09
C LEU A 34 -14.42 -7.43 1.31
N VAL A 35 -13.51 -6.64 1.88
CA VAL A 35 -13.60 -6.18 3.28
C VAL A 35 -14.43 -4.91 3.42
N ARG A 36 -14.35 -4.00 2.45
CA ARG A 36 -15.15 -2.75 2.40
C ARG A 36 -15.16 -1.98 3.72
N GLU A 37 -14.01 -1.89 4.35
CA GLU A 37 -13.87 -1.12 5.60
C GLU A 37 -13.95 0.38 5.30
N GLU A 38 -14.84 1.07 6.00
CA GLU A 38 -14.96 2.54 5.93
C GLU A 38 -13.70 3.22 6.46
N ARG A 39 -13.39 4.43 5.99
CA ARG A 39 -12.21 5.17 6.48
C ARG A 39 -12.45 5.78 7.85
N PRO A 40 -11.37 6.10 8.60
CA PRO A 40 -11.48 6.80 9.88
C PRO A 40 -12.35 8.07 9.82
N CYS A 41 -12.27 8.85 8.74
CA CYS A 41 -13.06 10.09 8.57
C CYS A 41 -14.56 9.87 8.34
N GLN A 42 -14.99 8.66 7.96
CA GLN A 42 -16.39 8.31 7.74
C GLN A 42 -16.99 7.62 8.96
N GLY A 43 -16.25 6.72 9.61
CA GLY A 43 -16.74 5.90 10.73
C GLY A 43 -16.52 6.49 12.11
N LEU A 44 -15.58 7.44 12.27
CA LEU A 44 -15.23 8.02 13.57
C LEU A 44 -15.44 9.53 13.58
N HIS A 45 -15.75 10.06 14.76
CA HIS A 45 -15.82 11.51 15.00
C HIS A 45 -14.42 12.11 15.17
N VAL A 46 -13.56 11.95 14.15
CA VAL A 46 -12.18 12.44 14.14
C VAL A 46 -11.97 13.40 12.98
N ARG A 47 -11.13 14.42 13.22
CA ARG A 47 -10.69 15.34 12.17
C ARG A 47 -9.38 14.80 11.58
N THR A 48 -9.37 14.55 10.28
CA THR A 48 -8.19 14.11 9.54
C THR A 48 -7.49 15.30 8.88
N ILE A 49 -6.19 15.16 8.60
CA ILE A 49 -5.41 16.22 7.91
C ILE A 49 -5.84 16.31 6.43
N LYS A 50 -6.15 15.16 5.83
CA LYS A 50 -6.67 15.05 4.46
C LYS A 50 -8.19 15.22 4.46
N THR A 51 -8.74 15.80 3.40
CA THR A 51 -10.18 15.79 3.14
C THR A 51 -10.66 14.35 2.96
N CYS A 52 -11.90 14.09 3.38
CA CYS A 52 -12.46 12.75 3.30
C CYS A 52 -12.81 12.43 1.83
N PRO A 53 -12.35 11.28 1.28
CA PRO A 53 -12.69 10.86 -0.08
C PRO A 53 -14.18 10.52 -0.24
N ALA A 54 -14.57 10.20 -1.47
CA ALA A 54 -15.95 9.82 -1.77
C ALA A 54 -16.31 8.47 -1.11
N PRO A 55 -17.58 8.24 -0.76
CA PRO A 55 -18.04 6.92 -0.32
C PRO A 55 -17.69 5.83 -1.34
N GLY A 56 -17.23 4.67 -0.85
CA GLY A 56 -16.73 3.58 -1.69
C GLY A 56 -15.20 3.53 -1.82
N ASP A 57 -14.48 4.57 -1.37
CA ASP A 57 -13.02 4.54 -1.25
C ASP A 57 -12.56 3.80 0.01
N TRP A 58 -12.65 2.46 0.00
CA TRP A 58 -12.40 1.61 1.17
C TRP A 58 -10.99 1.78 1.79
N SER A 59 -10.92 1.64 3.11
CA SER A 59 -9.70 1.77 3.90
C SER A 59 -8.81 0.53 3.81
N PHE A 60 -9.36 -0.65 4.07
CA PHE A 60 -8.59 -1.89 4.19
C PHE A 60 -8.28 -2.56 2.83
N PRO A 61 -7.05 -3.06 2.61
CA PRO A 61 -5.80 -2.63 3.23
C PRO A 61 -5.26 -1.35 2.56
N SER A 62 -4.23 -0.70 3.11
CA SER A 62 -3.72 0.54 2.52
C SER A 62 -2.88 0.27 1.25
N ASN A 63 -3.32 0.73 0.08
CA ASN A 63 -2.57 0.65 -1.18
C ASN A 63 -1.19 1.33 -1.12
N HIS A 64 -1.01 2.36 -0.28
CA HIS A 64 0.31 2.97 -0.11
C HIS A 64 1.23 2.00 0.64
N ALA A 65 0.70 1.30 1.64
CA ALA A 65 1.48 0.38 2.46
C ALA A 65 1.86 -0.91 1.70
N THR A 66 1.17 -1.25 0.60
CA THR A 66 1.48 -2.44 -0.21
C THR A 66 2.68 -2.25 -1.14
N VAL A 67 3.08 -1.02 -1.44
CA VAL A 67 4.14 -0.73 -2.44
C VAL A 67 5.22 0.24 -1.96
N SER A 68 5.04 0.90 -0.81
CA SER A 68 5.97 1.92 -0.32
C SER A 68 6.77 1.48 0.90
N ALA A 69 7.88 2.18 1.15
CA ALA A 69 8.69 1.96 2.34
C ALA A 69 7.96 2.37 3.64
N LEU A 70 8.50 1.90 4.77
CA LEU A 70 7.93 2.05 6.12
C LEU A 70 7.47 3.46 6.46
N ALA A 71 8.31 4.47 6.23
CA ALA A 71 7.97 5.85 6.58
C ALA A 71 6.74 6.37 5.80
N MET A 72 6.64 6.00 4.53
CA MET A 72 5.51 6.40 3.69
C MET A 72 4.24 5.65 4.08
N ALA A 73 4.34 4.36 4.39
CA ALA A 73 3.24 3.55 4.92
C ALA A 73 2.71 4.13 6.26
N ALA A 74 3.61 4.41 7.21
CA ALA A 74 3.27 4.98 8.52
C ALA A 74 2.60 6.36 8.41
N SER A 75 2.98 7.17 7.40
CA SER A 75 2.35 8.47 7.15
C SER A 75 0.84 8.37 6.91
N ARG A 76 0.29 7.20 6.58
CA ARG A 76 -1.16 6.98 6.36
C ARG A 76 -1.97 6.93 7.62
N ILE A 77 -1.34 6.55 8.73
CA ILE A 77 -1.90 6.67 10.06
C ILE A 77 -1.85 8.14 10.49
N TRP A 78 -0.69 8.79 10.32
CA TRP A 78 -0.47 10.18 10.75
C TRP A 78 -1.44 11.18 10.14
N VAL A 79 -1.73 11.07 8.84
CA VAL A 79 -2.70 11.98 8.18
C VAL A 79 -4.17 11.59 8.44
N GLY A 80 -4.41 10.48 9.13
CA GLY A 80 -5.73 9.93 9.41
C GLY A 80 -6.40 9.27 8.20
N ALA A 81 -5.63 8.85 7.20
CA ALA A 81 -6.20 8.24 5.98
C ALA A 81 -6.61 6.77 6.18
N HIS A 82 -5.97 6.08 7.14
CA HIS A 82 -6.10 4.65 7.37
C HIS A 82 -5.93 4.30 8.85
N TYR A 83 -6.57 3.22 9.29
CA TYR A 83 -6.32 2.63 10.60
C TYR A 83 -4.92 1.98 10.65
N PRO A 84 -4.33 1.80 11.84
CA PRO A 84 -3.06 1.10 11.97
C PRO A 84 -3.07 -0.31 11.38
N HIS A 85 -4.16 -1.06 11.53
CA HIS A 85 -4.26 -2.43 11.00
C HIS A 85 -4.34 -2.47 9.47
N ASP A 86 -4.95 -1.48 8.82
CA ASP A 86 -4.96 -1.37 7.35
C ASP A 86 -3.54 -1.25 6.78
N VAL A 87 -2.67 -0.50 7.48
CA VAL A 87 -1.28 -0.28 7.08
C VAL A 87 -0.45 -1.54 7.31
N MET A 88 -0.62 -2.21 8.45
CA MET A 88 0.05 -3.48 8.72
C MET A 88 -0.35 -4.56 7.71
N ALA A 89 -1.66 -4.68 7.41
CA ALA A 89 -2.17 -5.61 6.41
C ALA A 89 -1.63 -5.28 5.01
N GLY A 90 -1.55 -4.00 4.65
CA GLY A 90 -0.97 -3.58 3.37
C GLY A 90 0.50 -3.97 3.24
N MET A 91 1.31 -3.74 4.28
CA MET A 91 2.70 -4.16 4.31
C MET A 91 2.86 -5.67 4.22
N LEU A 92 2.00 -6.44 4.90
CA LEU A 92 1.99 -7.89 4.82
C LEU A 92 1.69 -8.36 3.39
N VAL A 93 0.65 -7.81 2.75
CA VAL A 93 0.30 -8.15 1.37
C VAL A 93 1.44 -7.83 0.41
N GLY A 94 2.04 -6.63 0.51
CA GLY A 94 3.18 -6.24 -0.32
C GLY A 94 4.39 -7.15 -0.10
N GLY A 95 4.71 -7.47 1.16
CA GLY A 95 5.79 -8.37 1.52
C GLY A 95 5.59 -9.78 0.97
N LEU A 96 4.38 -10.35 1.12
CA LEU A 96 4.06 -11.68 0.59
C LEU A 96 4.12 -11.75 -0.93
N VAL A 97 3.73 -10.69 -1.63
CA VAL A 97 3.82 -10.63 -3.11
C VAL A 97 5.27 -10.49 -3.59
N ALA A 98 6.16 -9.98 -2.76
CA ALA A 98 7.57 -9.78 -3.08
C ALA A 98 8.48 -10.98 -2.75
N LEU A 99 7.95 -12.02 -2.09
CA LEU A 99 8.62 -13.29 -1.78
C LEU A 99 8.45 -14.31 -2.91
#